data_AF-A0A7Y9MMG8-F1
#
_entry.id   AF-A0A7Y9MMG8-F1
#
_cell.length_a   1.000
_cell.length_b   1.000
_cell.length_c   1.000
_cell.angle_alpha   90.00
_cell.angle_beta   90.00
_cell.angle_gamma   90.00
#
_symmetry.space_group_name_H-M   'P 1'
#
loop_
_entity.id
_entity.type
_entity.pdbx_description
1 polymer ?
#
loop_
_entity_poly.entity_id
_entity_poly.type
_entity_poly.pdbx_seq_one_letter_code
_entity_poly.pdbx_strand_id
1 'polypeptide(L)'
;MRPPATPSGWLLGTIAQFDALTDLANLVIARLTEAAADGNSAASNEIIRVRRGLREVDPRDATSVTTLASSLSQRAAELGP
;
A
#
# COMPACT_ATOMS: atom_id res chain seq x y z
N MET A 1 35.73 12.94 -18.48
CA MET A 1 34.55 12.23 -19.00
C MET A 1 33.54 12.10 -17.87
N ARG A 2 32.34 12.65 -18.02
CA ARG A 2 31.25 12.51 -17.04
C ARG A 2 30.62 11.12 -17.26
N PRO A 3 30.44 10.28 -16.23
CA PRO A 3 29.78 9.00 -16.41
C PRO A 3 28.34 9.21 -16.93
N PRO A 4 27.83 8.32 -17.79
CA PRO A 4 26.45 8.41 -18.25
C PRO A 4 25.53 8.38 -17.03
N ALA A 5 24.57 9.30 -16.98
CA ALA A 5 23.52 9.26 -15.99
C ALA A 5 22.82 7.91 -16.12
N THR A 6 22.99 7.04 -15.13
CA THR A 6 22.25 5.79 -15.03
C THR A 6 20.78 6.13 -15.23
N PRO A 7 20.03 5.46 -16.12
CA PRO A 7 18.59 5.65 -16.17
C PRO A 7 18.09 5.41 -14.75
N SER A 8 17.23 6.29 -14.25
CA SER A 8 16.61 6.24 -12.93
C SER A 8 15.69 5.02 -12.79
N GLY A 9 16.27 3.83 -12.97
CA GLY A 9 15.66 2.54 -12.76
C GLY A 9 15.54 2.34 -11.27
N TRP A 10 14.39 1.81 -10.87
CA TRP A 10 14.12 1.50 -9.49
C TRP A 10 15.23 0.60 -8.94
N LEU A 11 15.72 0.93 -7.74
CA LEU A 11 16.58 0.01 -7.02
C LEU A 11 15.76 -1.24 -6.68
N LEU A 12 16.35 -2.44 -6.76
CA LEU A 12 15.67 -3.70 -6.46
C LEU A 12 14.96 -3.66 -5.09
N GLY A 13 15.56 -2.98 -4.10
CA GLY A 13 14.95 -2.77 -2.78
C GLY A 13 13.66 -1.94 -2.81
N THR A 14 13.58 -0.93 -3.68
CA THR A 14 12.39 -0.09 -3.85
C THR A 14 11.24 -0.87 -4.49
N ILE A 15 11.55 -1.77 -5.43
CA ILE A 15 10.56 -2.67 -6.02
C ILE A 15 9.99 -3.61 -4.96
N ALA A 16 10.86 -4.32 -4.23
CA ALA A 16 10.44 -5.26 -3.19
C ALA A 16 9.60 -4.59 -2.09
N GLN A 17 9.96 -3.36 -1.71
CA GLN A 17 9.21 -2.60 -0.71
C GLN A 17 7.82 -2.20 -1.20
N PHE A 18 7.71 -1.78 -2.46
CA PHE A 18 6.43 -1.41 -3.06
C PHE A 18 5.52 -2.62 -3.33
N ASP A 19 6.11 -3.76 -3.72
CA ASP A 19 5.37 -5.03 -3.87
C ASP A 19 4.80 -5.46 -2.51
N ALA A 20 5.60 -5.44 -1.44
CA ALA A 20 5.14 -5.76 -0.09
C ALA A 20 4.01 -4.82 0.39
N LEU A 21 4.10 -3.52 0.06
CA LEU A 21 3.01 -2.56 0.32
C LEU A 21 1.73 -2.95 -0.44
N THR A 22 1.86 -3.36 -1.71
CA THR A 22 0.73 -3.75 -2.55
C THR A 22 0.05 -5.01 -2.02
N ASP A 23 0.82 -6.02 -1.61
CA ASP A 23 0.29 -7.25 -0.99
C ASP A 23 -0.48 -6.96 0.29
N LEU A 24 0.08 -6.09 1.15
CA LEU A 24 -0.58 -5.66 2.38
C LEU A 24 -1.89 -4.89 2.10
N ALA A 25 -1.88 -4.00 1.11
CA ALA A 25 -3.09 -3.28 0.68
C ALA A 25 -4.17 -4.25 0.19
N ASN A 26 -3.79 -5.27 -0.59
CA ASN A 26 -4.72 -6.30 -1.09
C ASN A 26 -5.33 -7.11 0.07
N LEU A 27 -4.54 -7.49 1.07
CA LEU A 27 -5.03 -8.16 2.27
C LEU A 27 -6.07 -7.30 3.01
N VAL A 28 -5.76 -6.03 3.25
CA VAL A 28 -6.69 -5.09 3.92
C VAL A 28 -7.97 -4.93 3.12
N ILE A 29 -7.88 -4.79 1.79
CA ILE A 29 -9.06 -4.68 0.91
C ILE A 29 -9.91 -5.94 0.97
N ALA A 30 -9.32 -7.14 0.98
CA ALA A 30 -10.06 -8.39 1.09
C ALA A 30 -10.89 -8.44 2.38
N ARG A 31 -10.26 -8.17 3.53
CA ARG A 31 -10.93 -8.13 4.84
C ARG A 31 -12.03 -7.06 4.92
N LEU A 32 -11.78 -5.88 4.36
CA LEU A 32 -12.80 -4.83 4.29
C LEU A 32 -13.97 -5.23 3.38
N THR A 33 -13.71 -6.02 2.33
CA THR A 33 -14.75 -6.51 1.43
C THR A 33 -15.66 -7.51 2.15
N GLU A 34 -15.08 -8.41 2.95
CA GLU A 34 -15.83 -9.31 3.83
C GLU A 34 -16.67 -8.52 4.84
N ALA A 35 -16.06 -7.55 5.55
CA ALA A 35 -16.79 -6.69 6.48
C ALA A 35 -17.93 -5.89 5.81
N ALA A 36 -17.71 -5.42 4.56
CA ALA A 36 -18.75 -4.73 3.80
C ALA A 36 -19.91 -5.67 3.43
N ALA A 37 -19.62 -6.93 3.08
CA ALA A 37 -20.63 -7.96 2.81
C ALA A 37 -21.45 -8.28 4.07
N ASP A 38 -20.84 -8.21 5.26
CA ASP A 38 -21.51 -8.35 6.55
C ASP A 38 -22.32 -7.10 6.98
N GLY A 39 -22.43 -6.09 6.10
CA GLY A 39 -23.25 -4.90 6.31
C GLY A 39 -22.49 -3.70 6.90
N ASN A 40 -21.16 -3.76 7.03
CA ASN A 40 -20.37 -2.61 7.45
C ASN A 40 -20.17 -1.62 6.29
N SER A 41 -21.10 -0.67 6.14
CA SER A 41 -21.04 0.35 5.09
C SER A 41 -19.78 1.25 5.17
N ALA A 42 -19.18 1.42 6.35
CA ALA A 42 -17.93 2.17 6.50
C ALA A 42 -16.73 1.47 5.85
N ALA A 43 -16.78 0.14 5.70
CA ALA A 43 -15.72 -0.63 5.07
C ALA A 43 -15.58 -0.33 3.57
N SER A 44 -16.68 -0.06 2.86
CA SER A 44 -16.65 0.36 1.46
C SER A 44 -15.90 1.68 1.25
N ASN A 45 -16.12 2.65 2.14
CA ASN A 45 -15.39 3.92 2.12
C ASN A 45 -13.90 3.73 2.42
N GLU A 46 -13.56 2.80 3.30
CA GLU A 46 -12.17 2.48 3.60
C GLU A 46 -11.46 1.82 2.41
N ILE A 47 -12.11 0.91 1.69
CA ILE A 47 -11.53 0.30 0.47
C ILE A 47 -11.14 1.39 -0.54
N ILE A 48 -12.00 2.41 -0.72
CA ILE A 48 -11.72 3.53 -1.60
C ILE A 48 -10.49 4.32 -1.10
N ARG A 49 -10.37 4.55 0.21
CA ARG A 49 -9.20 5.23 0.80
C ARG A 49 -7.91 4.44 0.61
N VAL A 50 -7.92 3.13 0.82
CA VAL A 50 -6.74 2.26 0.62
C VAL A 50 -6.30 2.28 -0.85
N ARG A 51 -7.24 2.08 -1.79
CA ARG A 51 -6.95 2.14 -3.23
C ARG A 51 -6.40 3.49 -3.67
N ARG A 52 -6.95 4.58 -3.11
CA ARG A 52 -6.47 5.94 -3.37
C ARG A 52 -5.04 6.12 -2.87
N GLY A 53 -4.76 5.73 -1.62
CA GLY A 53 -3.42 5.82 -1.03
C GLY A 53 -2.38 5.07 -1.87
N LEU A 54 -2.69 3.86 -2.34
CA LEU A 54 -1.79 3.08 -3.19
C LEU A 54 -1.55 3.74 -4.57
N ARG A 55 -2.56 4.44 -5.12
CA ARG A 55 -2.43 5.15 -6.40
C ARG A 55 -1.66 6.47 -6.29
N GLU A 56 -1.78 7.13 -5.15
CA GLU A 56 -1.22 8.47 -4.92
C GLU A 56 0.18 8.45 -4.30
N VAL A 57 0.59 7.36 -3.64
CA VAL A 57 1.93 7.24 -3.06
C VAL A 57 3.00 7.28 -4.17
N ASP A 58 4.03 8.12 -3.97
CA ASP A 58 5.23 8.04 -4.81
C ASP A 58 6.03 6.81 -4.38
N PRO A 59 6.17 5.79 -5.24
CA PRO A 59 6.87 4.58 -4.85
C PRO A 59 8.38 4.77 -4.73
N ARG A 60 8.94 5.90 -5.21
CA ARG A 60 10.35 6.24 -5.02
C ARG A 60 10.62 6.94 -3.70
N ASP A 61 9.57 7.44 -3.04
CA ASP A 61 9.67 8.02 -1.70
C ASP A 61 9.51 6.92 -0.64
N ALA A 62 10.65 6.41 -0.18
CA ALA A 62 10.71 5.37 0.83
C ALA A 62 9.98 5.77 2.14
N THR A 63 9.96 7.05 2.49
CA THR A 63 9.23 7.53 3.67
C THR A 63 7.73 7.39 3.46
N SER A 64 7.21 7.88 2.33
CA SER A 64 5.78 7.76 2.00
C SER A 64 5.32 6.30 1.90
N VAL A 65 6.11 5.43 1.25
CA VAL A 65 5.84 3.99 1.17
C VAL A 65 5.81 3.35 2.56
N THR A 66 6.79 3.66 3.42
CA THR A 66 6.88 3.12 4.77
C THR A 66 5.71 3.58 5.64
N THR A 67 5.36 4.87 5.60
CA THR A 67 4.22 5.42 6.35
C THR A 67 2.92 4.74 5.96
N LEU A 68 2.66 4.60 4.66
CA LEU A 68 1.45 3.90 4.19
C LEU A 68 1.45 2.43 4.61
N ALA A 69 2.58 1.73 4.49
CA ALA A 69 2.72 0.35 4.93
C ALA A 69 2.45 0.18 6.43
N SER A 70 2.96 1.08 7.28
CA SER A 70 2.69 1.07 8.72
C SER A 70 1.20 1.27 9.01
N SER A 71 0.55 2.24 8.37
CA SER A 71 -0.89 2.48 8.54
C SER A 71 -1.73 1.28 8.11
N LEU A 72 -1.39 0.64 6.99
CA LEU A 72 -2.08 -0.57 6.53
C LEU A 72 -1.79 -1.78 7.43
N SER A 73 -0.60 -1.89 8.01
CA SER A 73 -0.24 -2.98 8.93
C SER A 73 -1.07 -2.88 10.21
N GLN A 74 -1.18 -1.67 10.76
CA GLN A 74 -2.05 -1.41 11.90
C GLN A 74 -3.51 -1.76 11.56
N ARG A 75 -3.99 -1.32 10.40
CA ARG A 75 -5.37 -1.61 9.99
C ARG A 75 -5.61 -3.11 9.78
N ALA A 76 -4.66 -3.83 9.21
CA ALA A 76 -4.74 -5.28 9.06
C ALA A 76 -4.85 -5.99 10.42
N ALA A 77 -4.14 -5.51 11.44
CA ALA A 77 -4.25 -6.04 12.80
C ALA A 77 -5.60 -5.73 13.46
N GLU A 78 -6.14 -4.53 13.25
CA GLU A 78 -7.47 -4.12 13.75
C GLU A 78 -8.62 -4.94 13.14
N LEU A 79 -8.48 -5.35 11.87
CA LEU A 79 -9.49 -6.17 11.18
C LEU A 79 -9.45 -7.65 11.60
N GLY A 80 -8.41 -8.09 12.31
CA GLY A 80 -8.23 -9.49 12.70
C GLY A 80 -7.75 -10.39 11.55
N PRO A 81 -7.50 -11.68 11.85
CA PRO A 81 -7.09 -12.68 10.86
C PRO A 81 -8.15 -12.88 9.77
#